data_AF-A0A966TXV2-F1
#
_entry.id   AF-A0A966TXV2-F1
#
_cell.length_a   1.000
_cell.length_b   1.000
_cell.length_c   1.000
_cell.angle_alpha   90.00
_cell.angle_beta   90.00
_cell.angle_gamma   90.00
#
_symmetry.space_group_name_H-M   'P 1'
#
loop_
_entity.id
_entity.type
_entity.pdbx_description
1 polymer ?
#
loop_
_entity_poly.entity_id
_entity_poly.type
_entity_poly.pdbx_seq_one_letter_code
_entity_poly.pdbx_strand_id
1 'polypeptide(L)'
;MNQDDMREAVRMIAADRGLSVDALLQVLVEALATAYKKRPNAADEVIVGLNPESMDITFTAYDVDADGNWVNERDDTPSRDELGRIAAS
;
A
#
# COMPACT_ATOMS: atom_id res chain seq x y z
N MET A 1 -0.28 -2.76 19.56
CA MET A 1 -0.82 -1.48 19.08
C MET A 1 -2.27 -1.73 18.75
N ASN A 2 -3.17 -0.99 19.37
CA ASN A 2 -4.59 -1.08 19.05
C ASN A 2 -4.87 -0.23 17.80
N GLN A 3 -5.96 -0.53 17.09
CA GLN A 3 -6.31 0.13 15.83
C GLN A 3 -6.49 1.65 16.00
N ASP A 4 -6.96 2.09 17.17
CA ASP A 4 -7.11 3.50 17.52
C ASP A 4 -5.76 4.23 17.62
N ASP A 5 -4.73 3.58 18.21
CA ASP A 5 -3.39 4.16 18.33
C ASP A 5 -2.77 4.48 16.96
N MET A 6 -3.01 3.59 15.97
CA MET A 6 -2.51 3.78 14.60
C MET A 6 -3.19 4.99 13.93
N ARG A 7 -4.51 5.13 14.11
CA ARG A 7 -5.26 6.24 13.52
C ARG A 7 -4.86 7.58 14.14
N GLU A 8 -4.62 7.60 15.44
CA GLU A 8 -4.13 8.78 16.13
C GLU A 8 -2.71 9.16 15.66
N ALA A 9 -1.82 8.18 15.51
CA ALA A 9 -0.48 8.41 14.96
C ALA A 9 -0.53 8.98 13.53
N VAL A 10 -1.39 8.44 12.65
CA VAL A 10 -1.57 8.97 11.29
C VAL A 10 -2.07 10.42 11.32
N ARG A 11 -3.04 10.75 12.19
CA ARG A 11 -3.53 12.13 12.35
C ARG A 11 -2.42 13.07 12.80
N MET A 12 -1.58 12.64 13.75
CA MET A 12 -0.45 13.44 14.23
C MET A 12 0.58 13.70 13.12
N ILE A 13 0.95 12.67 12.35
CA ILE A 13 1.92 12.80 11.24
C ILE A 13 1.34 13.71 10.15
N ALA A 14 0.05 13.56 9.82
CA ALA A 14 -0.61 14.41 8.83
C ALA A 14 -0.58 15.89 9.27
N ALA A 15 -0.91 16.16 10.52
CA ALA A 15 -0.87 17.52 11.09
C ALA A 15 0.55 18.10 11.09
N ASP A 16 1.56 17.33 11.49
CA ASP A 16 2.98 17.74 11.49
C ASP A 16 3.48 18.11 10.09
N ARG A 17 3.02 17.37 9.07
CA ARG A 17 3.37 17.61 7.66
C ARG A 17 2.46 18.61 6.95
N GLY A 18 1.45 19.17 7.63
CA GLY A 18 0.47 20.07 7.03
C GLY A 18 -0.41 19.42 5.96
N LEU A 19 -0.61 18.10 6.04
CA LEU A 19 -1.44 17.32 5.12
C LEU A 19 -2.78 16.95 5.76
N SER A 20 -3.80 16.72 4.92
CA SER A 20 -4.98 15.99 5.38
C SER A 20 -4.63 14.52 5.60
N VAL A 21 -5.42 13.84 6.45
CA VAL A 21 -5.27 12.38 6.65
C VAL A 21 -5.38 11.66 5.30
N ASP A 22 -6.38 12.00 4.48
CA ASP A 22 -6.58 11.38 3.17
C ASP A 22 -5.36 11.56 2.25
N ALA A 23 -4.75 12.74 2.24
CA ALA A 23 -3.54 12.99 1.47
C ALA A 23 -2.36 12.15 1.97
N LEU A 24 -2.19 12.01 3.28
CA LEU A 24 -1.15 11.15 3.85
C LEU A 24 -1.37 9.67 3.51
N LEU A 25 -2.63 9.21 3.58
CA LEU A 25 -2.99 7.84 3.24
C LEU A 25 -2.78 7.55 1.74
N GLN A 26 -3.09 8.51 0.87
CA GLN A 26 -2.81 8.41 -0.57
C GLN A 26 -1.30 8.26 -0.83
N VAL A 27 -0.48 9.11 -0.20
CA VAL A 27 0.99 9.01 -0.29
C VAL A 27 1.50 7.66 0.21
N LEU A 28 0.90 7.11 1.28
CA LEU A 28 1.25 5.79 1.79
C LEU A 28 0.95 4.69 0.76
N VAL A 29 -0.24 4.72 0.15
CA VAL A 29 -0.63 3.76 -0.90
C VAL A 29 0.35 3.80 -2.09
N GLU A 30 0.70 5.00 -2.55
CA GLU A 30 1.67 5.19 -3.65
C GLU A 30 3.07 4.71 -3.30
N ALA A 31 3.53 4.99 -2.07
CA ALA A 31 4.82 4.52 -1.58
C ALA A 31 4.87 2.99 -1.51
N LEU A 32 3.79 2.36 -1.02
CA LEU A 32 3.65 0.91 -0.95
C LEU A 32 3.63 0.25 -2.33
N ALA A 33 2.89 0.81 -3.30
CA ALA A 33 2.90 0.34 -4.68
C ALA A 33 4.31 0.40 -5.29
N THR A 34 4.99 1.55 -5.08
CA THR A 34 6.37 1.76 -5.56
C THR A 34 7.33 0.74 -4.96
N ALA A 35 7.24 0.50 -3.66
CA ALA A 35 8.13 -0.41 -2.96
C ALA A 35 7.81 -1.89 -3.29
N TYR A 36 6.55 -2.23 -3.54
CA TYR A 36 6.17 -3.54 -4.08
C TYR A 36 6.86 -3.82 -5.42
N LYS A 37 6.93 -2.85 -6.34
CA LYS A 37 7.62 -3.00 -7.63
C LYS A 37 9.13 -3.25 -7.51
N LYS A 38 9.74 -2.95 -6.37
CA LYS A 38 11.16 -3.25 -6.12
C LYS A 38 11.40 -4.72 -5.72
N ARG A 39 10.35 -5.48 -5.39
CA ARG A 39 10.48 -6.88 -4.96
C ARG A 39 10.93 -7.77 -6.13
N PRO A 40 11.75 -8.80 -5.86
CA PRO A 40 11.99 -9.84 -6.84
C PRO A 40 10.66 -10.54 -7.17
N ASN A 41 10.39 -10.73 -8.46
CA ASN A 41 9.16 -11.34 -8.97
C ASN A 41 7.86 -10.54 -8.69
N ALA A 42 7.95 -9.22 -8.51
CA ALA A 42 6.78 -8.36 -8.50
C ALA A 42 5.97 -8.54 -9.79
N ALA A 43 4.64 -8.53 -9.68
CA ALA A 43 3.76 -8.57 -10.85
C ALA A 43 3.93 -7.33 -11.74
N ASP A 44 3.53 -7.45 -13.01
CA ASP A 44 3.64 -6.38 -14.00
C ASP A 44 2.84 -5.15 -13.60
N GLU A 45 1.65 -5.34 -13.03
CA GLU A 45 0.78 -4.28 -12.50
C GLU A 45 0.21 -4.62 -11.11
N VAL A 46 -0.06 -3.60 -10.31
CA VAL A 46 -0.60 -3.78 -8.95
C VAL A 46 -1.52 -2.63 -8.55
N ILE A 47 -2.65 -2.97 -7.94
CA ILE A 47 -3.55 -2.03 -7.28
C ILE A 47 -3.38 -2.21 -5.78
N VAL A 48 -3.01 -1.13 -5.10
CA VAL A 48 -2.89 -1.11 -3.64
C VAL A 48 -4.14 -0.46 -3.05
N GLY A 49 -4.86 -1.22 -2.23
CA GLY A 49 -6.03 -0.76 -1.48
C GLY A 49 -5.65 -0.49 -0.03
N LEU A 50 -6.23 0.56 0.55
CA LEU A 50 -6.16 0.84 1.98
C LEU A 50 -7.56 1.17 2.49
N ASN A 51 -8.02 0.42 3.49
CA ASN A 51 -9.23 0.78 4.23
C ASN A 51 -8.86 1.81 5.33
N PRO A 52 -9.36 3.06 5.29
CA PRO A 52 -9.00 4.09 6.25
C PRO A 52 -9.62 3.89 7.64
N GLU A 53 -10.59 2.99 7.77
CA GLU A 53 -11.20 2.64 9.05
C GLU A 53 -10.47 1.47 9.72
N SER A 54 -10.27 0.37 8.98
CA SER A 54 -9.61 -0.83 9.52
C SER A 54 -8.08 -0.78 9.44
N MET A 55 -7.53 0.13 8.63
CA MET A 55 -6.12 0.19 8.25
C MET A 55 -5.61 -1.09 7.56
N ASP A 56 -6.51 -1.90 7.01
CA ASP A 56 -6.14 -3.07 6.22
C ASP A 56 -5.66 -2.64 4.84
N ILE A 57 -4.52 -3.21 4.43
CA ILE A 57 -3.87 -2.96 3.15
C ILE A 57 -4.00 -4.22 2.31
N THR A 58 -4.38 -4.07 1.05
CA THR A 58 -4.45 -5.16 0.07
C THR A 58 -3.63 -4.85 -1.16
N PHE A 59 -3.05 -5.87 -1.79
CA PHE A 59 -2.35 -5.76 -3.05
C PHE A 59 -2.98 -6.72 -4.04
N THR A 60 -3.67 -6.17 -5.04
CA THR A 60 -4.23 -6.95 -6.14
C THR A 60 -3.28 -6.84 -7.32
N ALA A 61 -2.65 -7.94 -7.67
CA ALA A 61 -1.63 -8.02 -8.71
C ALA A 61 -2.22 -8.52 -10.04
N TYR A 62 -1.64 -8.04 -11.13
CA TYR A 62 -2.01 -8.38 -12.50
C TYR A 62 -0.75 -8.63 -13.34
N ASP A 63 -0.85 -9.56 -14.27
CA ASP A 63 0.12 -9.68 -15.36
C ASP A 63 -0.35 -8.84 -16.54
N VAL A 64 0.56 -8.43 -17.42
CA VAL A 64 0.22 -7.68 -18.64
C VAL A 64 0.47 -8.56 -19.86
N ASP A 65 -0.58 -8.79 -20.66
CA ASP A 65 -0.46 -9.57 -21.89
C ASP A 65 0.21 -8.76 -23.02
N ALA A 66 0.44 -9.42 -24.17
CA ALA A 66 1.11 -8.81 -25.32
C ALA A 66 0.34 -7.62 -25.93
N ASP A 67 -0.96 -7.53 -25.67
CA ASP A 67 -1.83 -6.44 -26.14
C ASP A 67 -1.95 -5.31 -25.10
N GLY A 68 -1.29 -5.45 -23.95
CA GLY A 68 -1.30 -4.47 -22.86
C GLY A 68 -2.50 -4.61 -21.92
N ASN A 69 -3.30 -5.67 -22.03
CA ASN A 69 -4.42 -5.90 -21.12
C ASN A 69 -3.95 -6.50 -19.80
N TRP A 70 -4.61 -6.09 -18.72
CA TRP A 70 -4.36 -6.63 -17.40
C TRP A 70 -5.11 -7.95 -17.26
N VAL A 71 -4.37 -9.00 -16.96
CA VAL A 71 -4.87 -10.37 -16.86
C VAL A 71 -4.36 -11.02 -15.57
N ASN A 72 -4.88 -12.19 -15.24
CA ASN A 72 -4.42 -13.01 -14.10
C ASN A 72 -4.46 -12.24 -12.75
N GLU A 73 -5.62 -11.68 -12.43
CA GLU A 73 -5.89 -11.04 -11.15
C GLU A 73 -5.62 -12.01 -9.98
N ARG A 74 -4.83 -11.57 -9.00
CA ARG A 74 -4.53 -12.36 -7.80
C ARG A 74 -4.27 -11.47 -6.59
N ASP A 75 -4.54 -12.02 -5.41
CA ASP A 75 -4.07 -11.44 -4.15
C ASP A 75 -2.57 -11.70 -4.01
N ASP A 76 -1.79 -10.63 -3.90
CA ASP A 76 -0.36 -10.68 -3.61
C ASP A 76 -0.01 -9.78 -2.41
N THR A 77 -0.96 -9.66 -1.47
CA THR A 77 -0.81 -8.90 -0.24
C THR A 77 0.35 -9.48 0.58
N PRO A 78 1.45 -8.72 0.78
CA PRO A 78 2.56 -9.18 1.60
C PRO A 78 2.17 -9.34 3.06
N SER A 79 2.90 -10.19 3.78
CA SER A 79 2.74 -10.30 5.24
C SER A 79 3.00 -8.95 5.93
N ARG A 80 2.38 -8.71 7.09
CA ARG A 80 2.56 -7.46 7.87
C ARG A 80 4.04 -7.15 8.18
N ASP A 81 4.84 -8.18 8.46
CA ASP A 81 6.28 -8.04 8.72
C ASP A 81 7.09 -7.65 7.48
N GLU A 82 6.60 -8.02 6.29
CA GLU A 82 7.22 -7.64 5.02
C GLU A 82 6.83 -6.20 4.65
N LEU A 83 5.58 -5.80 4.87
CA LEU A 83 5.12 -4.42 4.67
C LEU A 83 5.93 -3.41 5.50
N GLY A 84 6.22 -3.74 6.76
CA GLY A 84 7.06 -2.90 7.62
C GLY A 84 8.49 -2.69 7.06
N ARG A 85 9.03 -3.69 6.35
CA ARG A 85 10.34 -3.58 5.68
C ARG A 85 10.27 -2.82 4.36
N ILE A 86 9.23 -3.07 3.57
CA ILE A 86 8.95 -2.37 2.30
C ILE A 86 8.81 -0.86 2.54
N ALA A 87 8.15 -0.44 3.62
CA ALA A 87 7.99 0.97 3.97
C ALA A 87 9.28 1.63 4.50
N ALA A 88 10.28 0.85 4.92
CA ALA A 88 11.54 1.34 5.49
C ALA A 88 12.70 1.37 4.48
N SER A 89 12.49 0.98 3.22
CA SER A 89 13.52 0.76 2.18
C SER A 89 13.49 1.72 1.00
#